data_AF-A0A1J1GLZ6-F1
#
_entry.id   AF-A0A1J1GLZ6-F1
#
_cell.length_a   1.000
_cell.length_b   1.000
_cell.length_c   1.000
_cell.angle_alpha   90.00
_cell.angle_beta   90.00
_cell.angle_gamma   90.00
#
_symmetry.space_group_name_H-M   'P 1'
#
loop_
_entity.id
_entity.type
_entity.pdbx_description
1 polymer ?
#
loop_
_entity_poly.entity_id
_entity_poly.type
_entity_poly.pdbx_seq_one_letter_code
_entity_poly.pdbx_strand_id
1 'polypeptide(L)'
;MKNLLSDFKLLKINHGAVKRLFKELIYYEKEEEELKSKVNKLKDENKHEGEIKKAEEILQETIRVLPHINTSLHKTLKKLCNIIYENFEDILEINGKKIEFSNKYSEEELKQNFATLYEEFYQEINDINQTLENVFLHIKDAEIPTCNRIDNNSLLLPKEEYVDI
;
A
#
# COMPACT_ATOMS: atom_id res chain seq x y z
N MET A 1 5.25 -13.88 26.13
CA MET A 1 5.88 -14.71 25.08
C MET A 1 5.53 -14.08 23.75
N LYS A 2 6.52 -13.74 22.90
CA LYS A 2 6.26 -13.35 21.50
C LYS A 2 5.50 -14.52 20.85
N ASN A 3 4.30 -14.29 20.33
CA ASN A 3 3.51 -15.31 19.65
C ASN A 3 3.70 -15.13 18.15
N LEU A 4 4.80 -15.67 17.67
CA LEU A 4 5.26 -15.54 16.29
C LEU A 4 4.20 -15.99 15.27
N LEU A 5 3.35 -16.95 15.66
CA LEU A 5 2.26 -17.44 14.82
C LEU A 5 1.13 -16.42 14.66
N SER A 6 0.75 -15.73 15.73
CA SER A 6 -0.23 -14.64 15.64
C SER A 6 0.33 -13.44 14.91
N ASP A 7 1.61 -13.14 15.13
CA ASP A 7 2.31 -12.06 14.46
C ASP A 7 2.40 -12.33 12.94
N PHE A 8 2.63 -13.59 12.56
CA PHE A 8 2.64 -13.98 11.16
C PHE A 8 1.27 -13.82 10.50
N LYS A 9 0.19 -14.22 11.17
CA LYS A 9 -1.18 -13.97 10.68
C LYS A 9 -1.44 -12.47 10.49
N LEU A 10 -1.00 -11.64 11.43
CA LEU A 10 -1.13 -10.19 11.33
C LEU A 10 -0.35 -9.63 10.13
N LEU A 11 0.86 -10.12 9.88
CA LEU A 11 1.67 -9.77 8.72
C LEU A 11 0.92 -10.08 7.41
N LYS A 12 0.40 -11.31 7.26
CA LYS A 12 -0.39 -11.73 6.08
C LYS A 12 -1.62 -10.86 5.83
N ILE A 13 -2.35 -10.52 6.90
CA ILE A 13 -3.55 -9.66 6.80
C ILE A 13 -3.19 -8.29 6.22
N ASN A 14 -2.11 -7.68 6.72
CA ASN A 14 -1.69 -6.35 6.28
C ASN A 14 -1.05 -6.39 4.88
N HIS A 15 -0.30 -7.43 4.54
CA HIS A 15 0.18 -7.65 3.18
C HIS A 15 -1.00 -7.77 2.20
N GLY A 16 -2.01 -8.59 2.54
CA GLY A 16 -3.22 -8.71 1.73
C GLY A 16 -3.97 -7.39 1.57
N ALA A 17 -3.95 -6.52 2.57
CA ALA A 17 -4.54 -5.18 2.50
C ALA A 17 -3.76 -4.26 1.53
N VAL A 18 -2.42 -4.24 1.60
CA VAL A 18 -1.57 -3.52 0.63
C VAL A 18 -1.87 -3.99 -0.79
N LYS A 19 -1.88 -5.31 -1.01
CA LYS A 19 -2.12 -5.90 -2.33
C LYS A 19 -3.49 -5.53 -2.91
N ARG A 20 -4.54 -5.46 -2.10
CA ARG A 20 -5.88 -5.04 -2.53
C ARG A 20 -5.92 -3.55 -2.87
N LEU A 21 -5.44 -2.69 -1.98
CA LEU A 21 -5.42 -1.24 -2.19
C LEU A 21 -4.58 -0.86 -3.42
N PHE A 22 -3.47 -1.56 -3.65
CA PHE A 22 -2.65 -1.33 -4.84
C PHE A 22 -3.38 -1.69 -6.14
N LYS A 23 -4.10 -2.83 -6.17
CA LYS A 23 -4.94 -3.19 -7.33
C LYS A 23 -6.07 -2.19 -7.55
N GLU A 24 -6.67 -1.70 -6.48
CA GLU A 24 -7.73 -0.69 -6.52
C GLU A 24 -7.19 0.63 -7.11
N LEU A 25 -6.02 1.08 -6.67
CA LEU A 25 -5.35 2.26 -7.22
C LEU A 25 -5.15 2.13 -8.74
N ILE A 26 -4.53 1.04 -9.19
CA ILE A 26 -4.29 0.77 -10.62
C ILE A 26 -5.60 0.77 -11.42
N TYR A 27 -6.66 0.19 -10.86
CA TYR A 27 -7.96 0.14 -11.52
C TYR A 27 -8.54 1.54 -11.74
N TYR A 28 -8.56 2.37 -10.69
CA TYR A 28 -9.14 3.71 -10.76
C TYR A 28 -8.31 4.69 -11.59
N GLU A 29 -6.98 4.55 -11.62
CA GLU A 29 -6.14 5.36 -12.51
C GLU A 29 -6.40 5.01 -13.98
N LYS A 30 -6.56 3.71 -14.28
CA LYS A 30 -6.93 3.29 -15.64
C LYS A 30 -8.32 3.81 -16.03
N GLU A 31 -9.29 3.76 -15.11
CA GLU A 31 -10.62 4.32 -15.32
C GLU A 31 -10.57 5.83 -15.57
N GLU A 32 -9.76 6.57 -14.80
CA GLU A 32 -9.52 7.99 -15.01
C GLU A 32 -8.99 8.27 -16.44
N GLU A 33 -7.99 7.51 -16.89
CA GLU A 33 -7.43 7.66 -18.24
C GLU A 33 -8.49 7.41 -19.34
N GLU A 34 -9.28 6.35 -19.20
CA GLU A 34 -10.35 6.00 -20.14
C GLU A 34 -11.45 7.08 -20.19
N LEU A 35 -11.87 7.59 -19.03
CA LEU A 35 -12.87 8.65 -18.91
C LEU A 35 -12.35 9.98 -19.45
N LYS A 36 -11.08 10.32 -19.18
CA LYS A 36 -10.43 11.51 -19.71
C LYS A 36 -10.34 11.47 -21.24
N SER A 37 -9.97 10.32 -21.80
CA SER A 37 -9.97 10.09 -23.26
C SER A 37 -11.38 10.28 -23.85
N LYS A 38 -12.40 9.74 -23.18
CA LYS A 38 -13.80 9.90 -23.58
C LYS A 38 -14.25 11.37 -23.55
N VAL A 39 -13.94 12.12 -22.50
CA VAL A 39 -14.25 13.56 -22.40
C VAL A 39 -13.59 14.34 -23.54
N ASN A 40 -12.30 14.09 -23.80
CA ASN A 40 -11.59 14.75 -24.90
C ASN A 40 -12.22 14.45 -26.25
N LYS A 41 -12.56 13.19 -26.52
CA LYS A 41 -13.24 12.79 -27.75
C LYS A 41 -14.59 13.49 -27.94
N LEU A 42 -15.40 13.61 -26.89
CA LEU A 42 -16.69 14.32 -26.96
C LEU A 42 -16.50 15.82 -27.27
N LYS A 43 -15.44 16.44 -26.73
CA LYS A 43 -15.07 17.82 -27.04
C LYS A 43 -14.60 17.99 -28.48
N ASP A 44 -13.74 17.09 -28.96
CA ASP A 44 -13.21 17.10 -30.33
C ASP A 44 -14.33 16.90 -31.37
N GLU A 45 -15.29 16.03 -31.07
CA GLU A 45 -16.48 15.80 -31.89
C GLU A 45 -17.54 16.92 -31.79
N ASN A 46 -17.27 17.99 -31.01
CA ASN A 46 -18.19 19.11 -30.75
C ASN A 46 -19.60 18.63 -30.36
N LYS A 47 -19.65 17.63 -29.46
CA LYS A 47 -20.91 17.08 -28.95
C LYS A 47 -21.66 18.12 -28.11
N HIS A 48 -22.92 17.81 -27.85
CA HIS A 48 -23.78 18.67 -27.03
C HIS A 48 -23.19 18.88 -25.63
N GLU A 49 -23.27 20.11 -25.12
CA GLU A 49 -22.67 20.51 -23.84
C GLU A 49 -23.14 19.63 -22.67
N GLY A 50 -24.42 19.24 -22.65
CA GLY A 50 -24.95 18.33 -21.64
C GLY A 50 -24.31 16.93 -21.64
N GLU A 51 -23.87 16.42 -22.80
CA GLU A 51 -23.18 15.13 -22.88
C GLU A 51 -21.74 15.24 -22.35
N ILE A 52 -21.06 16.34 -22.70
CA ILE A 52 -19.70 16.63 -22.22
C ILE A 52 -19.73 16.80 -20.70
N LYS A 53 -20.65 17.61 -20.18
CA LYS A 53 -20.78 17.87 -18.74
C LYS A 53 -21.03 16.58 -17.95
N LYS A 54 -21.93 15.72 -18.43
CA LYS A 54 -22.18 14.43 -17.78
C LYS A 54 -20.94 13.53 -17.77
N ALA A 55 -20.15 13.51 -18.84
CA ALA A 55 -18.92 12.74 -18.88
C ALA A 55 -17.85 13.33 -17.93
N GLU A 56 -17.78 14.66 -17.81
CA GLU A 56 -16.90 15.34 -16.85
C GLU A 56 -17.30 15.07 -15.41
N GLU A 57 -18.60 15.06 -15.09
CA GLU A 57 -19.10 14.72 -13.75
C GLU A 57 -18.65 13.31 -13.32
N ILE A 58 -18.80 12.32 -14.21
CA ILE A 58 -18.34 10.95 -13.96
C ILE A 58 -16.82 10.90 -13.77
N LEU A 59 -16.06 11.61 -14.61
CA LEU A 59 -14.60 11.71 -14.46
C LEU A 59 -14.22 12.31 -13.11
N GLN A 60 -14.91 13.36 -12.66
CA GLN A 60 -14.65 13.99 -11.37
C GLN A 60 -14.97 13.06 -10.20
N GLU A 61 -16.00 12.22 -10.30
CA GLU A 61 -16.29 11.20 -9.28
C GLU A 61 -15.12 10.22 -9.14
N THR A 62 -14.60 9.68 -10.25
CA THR A 62 -13.42 8.80 -10.25
C THR A 62 -12.19 9.49 -9.65
N ILE A 63 -11.89 10.73 -10.08
CA ILE A 63 -10.73 11.51 -9.57
C ILE A 63 -10.81 11.72 -8.06
N ARG A 64 -12.01 11.93 -7.49
CA ARG A 64 -12.18 12.16 -6.05
C ARG A 64 -11.83 10.94 -5.20
N VAL A 65 -11.91 9.73 -5.74
CA VAL A 65 -11.63 8.49 -5.00
C VAL A 65 -10.12 8.22 -4.90
N LEU A 66 -9.34 8.60 -5.92
CA LEU A 66 -7.90 8.32 -6.00
C LEU A 66 -7.08 8.81 -4.78
N PRO A 67 -7.25 10.04 -4.27
CA PRO A 67 -6.51 10.51 -3.11
C PRO A 67 -6.75 9.67 -1.85
N HIS A 68 -7.97 9.17 -1.67
CA HIS A 68 -8.33 8.34 -0.53
C HIS A 68 -7.65 6.97 -0.60
N ILE A 69 -7.68 6.33 -1.78
CA ILE A 69 -7.02 5.04 -2.00
C ILE A 69 -5.51 5.19 -1.81
N ASN A 70 -4.90 6.22 -2.39
CA ASN A 70 -3.46 6.44 -2.29
C ASN A 70 -3.03 6.67 -0.83
N THR A 71 -3.74 7.54 -0.10
CA THR A 71 -3.49 7.76 1.33
C THR A 71 -3.64 6.47 2.14
N SER A 72 -4.65 5.65 1.82
CA SER A 72 -4.89 4.39 2.51
C SER A 72 -3.78 3.38 2.21
N LEU A 73 -3.31 3.29 0.97
CA LEU A 73 -2.18 2.44 0.57
C LEU A 73 -0.92 2.81 1.37
N HIS A 74 -0.57 4.10 1.42
CA HIS A 74 0.59 4.56 2.20
C HIS A 74 0.46 4.25 3.70
N LYS A 75 -0.72 4.44 4.29
CA LYS A 75 -0.98 4.10 5.70
C LYS A 75 -0.81 2.59 5.95
N THR A 76 -1.34 1.76 5.07
CA THR A 76 -1.25 0.30 5.20
C THR A 76 0.18 -0.21 4.96
N LEU A 77 0.93 0.39 4.01
CA LEU A 77 2.36 0.11 3.81
C LEU A 77 3.17 0.43 5.06
N LYS A 78 2.95 1.61 5.65
CA LYS A 78 3.59 1.99 6.92
C LYS A 78 3.25 0.99 8.04
N LYS A 79 1.98 0.59 8.14
CA LYS A 79 1.55 -0.40 9.13
C LYS A 79 2.21 -1.76 8.92
N LEU A 80 2.32 -2.22 7.67
CA LEU A 80 3.02 -3.46 7.32
C LEU A 80 4.49 -3.42 7.78
N CYS A 81 5.16 -2.30 7.54
CA CYS A 81 6.55 -2.12 7.97
C CYS A 81 6.65 -2.07 9.51
N ASN A 82 5.74 -1.36 10.20
CA ASN A 82 5.73 -1.33 11.66
C ASN A 82 5.59 -2.74 12.27
N ILE A 83 4.75 -3.60 11.70
CA ILE A 83 4.62 -4.99 12.16
C ILE A 83 5.96 -5.73 12.08
N ILE A 84 6.73 -5.48 11.02
CA ILE A 84 8.06 -6.08 10.85
C ILE A 84 9.02 -5.58 11.94
N TYR A 85 9.07 -4.26 12.18
CA TYR A 85 9.94 -3.70 13.21
C TYR A 85 9.54 -4.09 14.64
N GLU A 86 8.25 -4.19 14.94
CA GLU A 86 7.79 -4.45 16.31
C GLU A 86 7.80 -5.95 16.63
N ASN A 87 7.42 -6.79 15.66
CA ASN A 87 7.15 -8.20 15.92
C ASN A 87 8.22 -9.12 15.32
N PHE A 88 8.98 -8.65 14.33
CA PHE A 88 9.97 -9.44 13.59
C PHE A 88 11.36 -8.82 13.54
N GLU A 89 11.71 -7.81 14.36
CA GLU A 89 13.03 -7.13 14.30
C GLU A 89 14.23 -8.07 14.44
N ASP A 90 14.06 -9.18 15.15
CA ASP A 90 15.10 -10.18 15.34
C ASP A 90 15.27 -11.06 14.09
N ILE A 91 14.20 -11.21 13.29
CA ILE A 91 14.06 -12.18 12.18
C ILE A 91 14.18 -11.51 10.82
N LEU A 92 13.69 -10.27 10.68
CA LEU A 92 13.54 -9.56 9.42
C LEU A 92 14.14 -8.15 9.54
N GLU A 93 14.74 -7.69 8.45
CA GLU A 93 15.29 -6.35 8.32
C GLU A 93 14.79 -5.72 7.01
N ILE A 94 14.53 -4.42 7.05
CA ILE A 94 14.09 -3.67 5.86
C ILE A 94 15.30 -2.92 5.29
N ASN A 95 15.77 -3.36 4.13
CA ASN A 95 16.92 -2.80 3.43
C ASN A 95 16.46 -2.08 2.16
N GLY A 96 16.36 -0.75 2.27
CA GLY A 96 15.95 0.12 1.17
C GLY A 96 14.49 -0.08 0.75
N LYS A 97 14.26 -0.94 -0.25
CA LYS A 97 12.94 -1.23 -0.83
C LYS A 97 12.50 -2.70 -0.68
N LYS A 98 13.25 -3.50 0.09
CA LYS A 98 13.00 -4.94 0.27
C LYS A 98 13.12 -5.34 1.74
N ILE A 99 12.47 -6.45 2.08
CA ILE A 99 12.54 -7.13 3.37
C ILE A 99 13.46 -8.34 3.20
N GLU A 100 14.45 -8.45 4.08
CA GLU A 100 15.43 -9.52 4.09
C GLU A 100 15.42 -10.22 5.45
N PHE A 101 15.87 -11.46 5.50
CA PHE A 101 16.04 -12.16 6.77
C PHE A 101 17.28 -11.62 7.50
N SER A 102 17.15 -11.35 8.79
CA SER A 102 18.23 -10.87 9.63
C SER A 102 19.25 -11.99 9.88
N ASN A 103 20.53 -11.64 9.88
CA ASN A 103 21.60 -12.55 10.29
C ASN A 103 21.62 -12.84 11.81
N LYS A 104 20.76 -12.15 12.59
CA LYS A 104 20.67 -12.30 14.05
C LYS A 104 19.86 -13.52 14.48
N TYR A 105 19.04 -14.09 13.58
CA TYR A 105 18.20 -15.24 13.85
C TYR A 105 18.69 -16.43 13.04
N SER A 106 18.94 -17.57 13.69
CA SER A 106 19.37 -18.76 12.96
C SER A 106 18.23 -19.33 12.12
N GLU A 107 18.55 -19.82 10.91
CA GLU A 107 17.59 -20.51 10.06
C GLU A 107 16.99 -21.73 10.76
N GLU A 108 17.77 -22.44 11.58
CA GLU A 108 17.30 -23.60 12.34
C GLU A 108 16.30 -23.20 13.44
N GLU A 109 16.50 -22.06 14.07
CA GLU A 109 15.54 -21.51 15.03
C GLU A 109 14.25 -21.09 14.30
N LEU A 110 14.36 -20.55 13.09
CA LEU A 110 13.19 -20.19 12.27
C LEU A 110 12.38 -21.43 11.90
N LYS A 111 13.05 -22.48 11.41
CA LYS A 111 12.43 -23.78 11.11
C LYS A 111 11.80 -24.40 12.34
N GLN A 112 12.43 -24.29 13.51
CA GLN A 112 11.86 -24.84 14.75
C GLN A 112 10.62 -24.07 15.21
N ASN A 113 10.62 -22.74 15.13
CA ASN A 113 9.52 -21.91 15.61
C ASN A 113 8.31 -21.90 14.67
N PHE A 114 8.54 -21.95 13.36
CA PHE A 114 7.47 -22.02 12.37
C PHE A 114 7.08 -23.45 12.00
N ALA A 115 7.95 -24.44 12.27
CA ALA A 115 7.74 -25.85 11.96
C ALA A 115 7.23 -26.04 10.52
N THR A 116 6.00 -26.52 10.35
CA THR A 116 5.39 -26.77 9.03
C THR A 116 5.04 -25.49 8.26
N LEU A 117 5.06 -24.33 8.92
CA LEU A 117 4.74 -23.02 8.32
C LEU A 117 5.99 -22.26 7.86
N TYR A 118 7.19 -22.84 8.01
CA TYR A 118 8.44 -22.19 7.60
C TYR A 118 8.43 -21.83 6.11
N GLU A 119 8.06 -22.78 5.25
CA GLU A 119 7.97 -22.56 3.80
C GLU A 119 6.91 -21.51 3.46
N GLU A 120 5.78 -21.54 4.16
CA GLU A 120 4.72 -20.54 3.97
C GLU A 120 5.18 -19.14 4.40
N PHE A 121 5.91 -19.04 5.52
CA PHE A 121 6.50 -17.79 5.99
C PHE A 121 7.50 -17.26 4.97
N TYR A 122 8.42 -18.10 4.51
CA TYR A 122 9.42 -17.73 3.51
C TYR A 122 8.78 -17.23 2.21
N GLN A 123 7.78 -17.97 1.72
CA GLN A 123 7.03 -17.57 0.53
C GLN A 123 6.28 -16.25 0.73
N GLU A 124 5.67 -16.03 1.89
CA GLU A 124 4.99 -14.77 2.20
C GLU A 124 5.96 -13.58 2.15
N ILE A 125 7.18 -13.72 2.68
CA ILE A 125 8.18 -12.63 2.61
C ILE A 125 8.56 -12.34 1.15
N ASN A 126 8.74 -13.37 0.33
CA ASN A 126 8.98 -13.18 -1.10
C ASN A 126 7.80 -12.47 -1.80
N ASP A 127 6.56 -12.87 -1.49
CA ASP A 127 5.36 -12.25 -2.07
C ASP A 127 5.19 -10.80 -1.62
N ILE A 128 5.56 -10.47 -0.38
CA ILE A 128 5.60 -9.07 0.09
C ILE A 128 6.61 -8.28 -0.73
N ASN A 129 7.82 -8.81 -0.92
CA ASN A 129 8.85 -8.14 -1.71
C ASN A 129 8.42 -7.89 -3.17
N GLN A 130 7.76 -8.85 -3.80
CA GLN A 130 7.19 -8.66 -5.14
C GLN A 130 6.10 -7.57 -5.14
N THR A 131 5.25 -7.55 -4.11
CA THR A 131 4.21 -6.51 -3.97
C THR A 131 4.84 -5.13 -3.79
N LEU A 132 5.86 -5.01 -2.94
CA LEU A 132 6.59 -3.76 -2.72
C LEU A 132 7.28 -3.28 -4.01
N GLU A 133 7.95 -4.17 -4.73
CA GLU A 133 8.59 -3.84 -6.02
C GLU A 133 7.57 -3.29 -7.02
N ASN A 134 6.42 -3.93 -7.18
CA ASN A 134 5.36 -3.45 -8.07
C ASN A 134 4.82 -2.09 -7.65
N VAL A 135 4.62 -1.88 -6.35
CA VAL A 135 4.18 -0.58 -5.81
C VAL A 135 5.20 0.52 -6.13
N PHE A 136 6.50 0.24 -5.96
CA PHE A 136 7.57 1.21 -6.21
C PHE A 136 7.82 1.52 -7.68
N LEU A 137 7.58 0.55 -8.57
CA LEU A 137 7.61 0.80 -10.01
C LEU A 137 6.46 1.72 -10.43
N HIS A 138 5.30 1.58 -9.79
CA HIS A 138 4.10 2.34 -10.10
C HIS A 138 4.15 3.76 -9.52
N ILE A 139 4.49 3.88 -8.24
CA ILE A 139 4.57 5.16 -7.53
C ILE A 139 6.04 5.59 -7.52
N LYS A 140 6.45 6.41 -8.51
CA LYS A 140 7.86 6.83 -8.74
C LYS A 140 8.52 7.49 -7.52
N ASP A 141 7.73 8.09 -6.63
CA ASP A 141 8.18 8.77 -5.41
C ASP A 141 7.83 8.00 -4.12
N ALA A 142 7.32 6.76 -4.23
CA ALA A 142 7.19 5.92 -3.05
C ALA A 142 8.61 5.43 -2.68
N GLU A 143 9.22 6.10 -1.72
CA GLU A 143 10.15 5.41 -0.83
C GLU A 143 9.30 4.48 0.05
N ILE A 144 9.84 3.33 0.52
CA ILE A 144 9.26 2.72 1.73
C ILE A 144 9.17 3.89 2.69
N PRO A 145 7.97 4.29 3.18
CA PRO A 145 7.85 5.47 4.02
C PRO A 145 8.92 5.29 5.08
N THR A 146 9.94 6.16 5.11
CA THR A 146 11.14 5.95 5.92
C THR A 146 10.65 5.58 7.30
N CYS A 147 10.73 4.29 7.61
CA CYS A 147 10.20 3.77 8.86
C CYS A 147 11.28 4.05 9.89
N ASN A 148 11.53 5.34 10.07
CA ASN A 148 12.20 5.83 11.25
C ASN A 148 11.38 5.26 12.38
N ARG A 149 12.03 4.41 13.21
CA ARG A 149 11.48 3.97 14.50
C ARG A 149 10.71 5.15 15.06
N ILE A 150 9.40 5.00 15.20
CA ILE A 150 8.56 6.11 15.63
C ILE A 150 8.99 6.40 17.08
N ASP A 151 9.83 7.41 17.26
CA ASP A 151 9.84 8.17 18.49
C ASP A 151 8.44 8.77 18.58
N ASN A 152 7.70 8.33 19.59
CA ASN A 152 6.35 8.77 19.91
C ASN A 152 6.36 10.28 20.19
N ASN A 153 6.32 11.14 19.17
CA ASN A 153 5.98 12.57 19.25
C ASN A 153 5.96 13.26 17.88
N SER A 154 4.87 13.08 17.11
CA SER A 154 4.25 14.16 16.31
C SER A 154 3.14 13.59 15.43
N LEU A 155 1.92 13.61 15.96
CA LEU A 155 0.70 13.54 15.17
C LEU A 155 0.30 14.98 14.85
N LEU A 156 0.70 15.48 13.68
CA LEU A 156 0.10 16.68 13.09
C LEU A 156 -0.67 16.23 11.85
N LEU A 157 -1.95 15.95 12.07
CA LEU A 157 -2.93 15.93 11.00
C LEU A 157 -3.11 17.38 10.49
N PRO A 158 -3.12 17.62 9.17
CA PRO A 158 -3.54 18.92 8.63
C PRO A 158 -4.99 19.17 9.04
N LYS A 159 -5.24 20.38 9.57
CA LYS A 159 -6.59 20.84 9.93
C LYS A 159 -7.41 20.96 8.63
N GLU A 160 -8.51 20.21 8.55
CA GLU A 160 -9.58 20.52 7.61
C GLU A 160 -10.25 21.81 8.09
N GLU A 161 -10.10 22.90 7.33
CA GLU A 161 -10.96 24.08 7.48
C GLU A 161 -12.34 23.72 6.92
N TYR A 162 -13.28 23.41 7.80
CA TYR A 162 -14.70 23.46 7.48
C TYR A 162 -15.07 24.92 7.23
N VAL A 163 -15.50 25.23 6.02
CA VAL A 163 -16.19 26.49 5.70
C VAL A 163 -17.64 26.28 6.08
N ASP A 164 -18.07 26.91 7.17
CA ASP A 164 -19.50 27.01 7.54
C ASP A 164 -20.22 27.89 6.50
N ILE A 165 -21.35 27.39 5.98
CA ILE A 165 -22.32 28.13 5.16
C ILE A 165 -23.42 28.69 6.07
#